data_AF-A0A382WD86-F1
#
_entry.id   AF-A0A382WD86-F1
#
_cell.length_a   1.000
_cell.length_b   1.000
_cell.length_c   1.000
_cell.angle_alpha   90.00
_cell.angle_beta   90.00
_cell.angle_gamma   90.00
#
_symmetry.space_group_name_H-M   'P 1'
#
loop_
_entity.id
_entity.type
_entity.pdbx_description
1 polymer ?
#
loop_
_entity_poly.entity_id
_entity_poly.type
_entity_poly.pdbx_seq_one_letter_code
_entity_poly.pdbx_strand_id
1 'polypeptide(L)'
;MMKITSSQAEKASERQIKVTFFGQEHAPDLYQAFSNIDKLIILDQISIDSVQSYIQSEYLDAAIQIDANYQSNIENNGQAKIQVQYKGTDSFGTAKDRINTVLDQFEKNIIIARMNRLKLKPDVVKAFNIQFNDVASKQEKFGKLAGGWLPYVFILFGFMGAMYPALDLGSGEKERGTLETILSSPASRLDVVVGKFLVIMSAAFLTALLALGGILFGIQQISEIPPALLDLINEMFTLKTIGLIMTLVLPVSAFFSALLLGLSIYARSFKEAQSIVA
;
A
#
# COMPACT_ATOMS: atom_id res chain seq x y z
N MET A 1 12.14 -2.84 5.74
CA MET A 1 12.73 -3.29 4.46
C MET A 1 11.74 -3.30 3.29
N MET A 2 10.52 -3.85 3.44
CA MET A 2 9.55 -4.01 2.33
C MET A 2 9.12 -2.71 1.62
N LYS A 3 8.97 -1.58 2.33
CA LYS A 3 8.61 -0.27 1.73
C LYS A 3 9.72 0.38 0.89
N ILE A 4 10.98 0.11 1.21
CA ILE A 4 12.12 0.63 0.44
C ILE A 4 12.24 -0.20 -0.84
N THR A 5 12.07 -1.51 -0.76
CA THR A 5 12.04 -2.40 -1.92
C THR A 5 10.87 -2.09 -2.86
N SER A 6 9.67 -1.78 -2.33
CA SER A 6 8.52 -1.41 -3.17
C SER A 6 8.71 -0.04 -3.83
N SER A 7 9.23 0.96 -3.11
CA SER A 7 9.50 2.29 -3.69
C SER A 7 10.62 2.24 -4.75
N GLN A 8 11.64 1.41 -4.56
CA GLN A 8 12.69 1.15 -5.55
C GLN A 8 12.13 0.40 -6.77
N ALA A 9 11.28 -0.61 -6.56
CA ALA A 9 10.62 -1.35 -7.64
C ALA A 9 9.63 -0.48 -8.43
N GLU A 10 8.93 0.44 -7.76
CA GLU A 10 8.01 1.40 -8.39
C GLU A 10 8.77 2.43 -9.23
N LYS A 11 9.85 3.01 -8.70
CA LYS A 11 10.76 3.88 -9.47
C LYS A 11 11.42 3.14 -10.65
N ALA A 12 11.80 1.87 -10.47
CA ALA A 12 12.31 1.04 -11.57
C ALA A 12 11.23 0.72 -12.61
N SER A 13 9.97 0.57 -12.19
CA SER A 13 8.82 0.38 -13.07
C SER A 13 8.39 1.67 -13.82
N GLU A 14 8.72 2.84 -13.30
CA GLU A 14 8.52 4.12 -13.99
C GLU A 14 9.58 4.42 -15.06
N ARG A 15 10.74 3.77 -15.00
CA ARG A 15 11.81 3.96 -15.98
C ARG A 15 11.38 3.47 -17.37
N GLN A 16 11.60 4.32 -18.37
CA GLN A 16 11.47 3.94 -19.78
C GLN A 16 12.61 3.01 -20.16
N ILE A 17 12.27 1.89 -20.80
CA ILE A 17 13.23 0.87 -21.21
C ILE A 17 13.55 1.09 -22.67
N LYS A 18 14.83 1.30 -22.97
CA LYS A 18 15.33 1.50 -24.33
C LYS A 18 15.81 0.17 -24.87
N VAL A 19 15.15 -0.33 -25.90
CA VAL A 19 15.54 -1.56 -26.58
C VAL A 19 15.78 -1.29 -28.05
N THR A 20 16.56 -2.15 -28.69
CA THR A 20 16.67 -2.18 -30.15
C THR A 20 16.19 -3.54 -30.63
N PHE A 21 15.54 -3.57 -31.79
CA PHE A 21 14.95 -4.77 -32.35
C PHE A 21 15.49 -5.00 -33.75
N PHE A 22 16.19 -6.11 -33.96
CA PHE A 22 16.71 -6.52 -35.27
C PHE A 22 15.88 -7.66 -35.85
N GLY A 23 15.63 -7.60 -37.17
CA GLY A 23 14.85 -8.62 -37.89
C GLY A 23 13.34 -8.40 -37.82
N GLN A 24 12.90 -7.13 -37.81
CA GLN A 24 11.46 -6.78 -37.84
C GLN A 24 10.73 -7.34 -39.07
N GLU A 25 11.44 -7.47 -40.19
CA GLU A 25 10.97 -8.07 -41.43
C GLU A 25 10.66 -9.57 -41.30
N HIS A 26 11.28 -10.25 -40.34
CA HIS A 26 11.11 -11.67 -40.08
C HIS A 26 10.02 -11.96 -39.05
N ALA A 27 9.66 -10.99 -38.22
CA ALA A 27 8.66 -11.13 -37.17
C ALA A 27 7.88 -9.81 -36.94
N PRO A 28 7.08 -9.35 -37.92
CA PRO A 28 6.38 -8.06 -37.84
C PRO A 28 5.35 -8.01 -36.68
N ASP A 29 4.64 -9.12 -36.44
CA ASP A 29 3.66 -9.21 -35.35
C ASP A 29 4.32 -9.10 -33.98
N LEU A 30 5.51 -9.69 -33.82
CA LEU A 30 6.27 -9.63 -32.57
C LEU A 30 6.82 -8.22 -32.35
N TYR A 31 7.34 -7.58 -33.40
CA TYR A 31 7.77 -6.19 -33.35
C TYR A 31 6.64 -5.26 -32.91
N GLN A 32 5.44 -5.41 -33.50
CA GLN A 32 4.27 -4.61 -33.15
C GLN A 32 3.84 -4.80 -31.69
N ALA A 33 3.97 -6.01 -31.16
CA ALA A 33 3.69 -6.25 -29.75
C ALA A 33 4.71 -5.60 -28.82
N PHE A 34 5.98 -5.58 -29.20
CA PHE A 34 6.99 -4.82 -28.47
C PHE A 34 6.72 -3.31 -28.52
N SER A 35 6.31 -2.77 -29.68
CA SER A 35 6.02 -1.34 -29.81
C SER A 35 4.81 -0.86 -29.01
N ASN A 36 3.86 -1.76 -28.71
CA ASN A 36 2.65 -1.44 -27.96
C ASN A 36 2.82 -1.52 -26.44
N ILE A 37 4.02 -1.85 -25.93
CA ILE A 37 4.28 -1.93 -24.49
C ILE A 37 4.46 -0.52 -23.93
N ASP A 38 3.66 -0.20 -22.91
CA ASP A 38 3.85 1.01 -22.13
C ASP A 38 5.27 1.09 -21.57
N LYS A 39 5.91 2.25 -21.79
CA LYS A 39 7.26 2.58 -21.28
C LYS A 39 8.39 1.73 -21.88
N LEU A 40 8.21 1.15 -23.07
CA LEU A 40 9.27 0.58 -23.88
C LEU A 40 9.48 1.44 -25.14
N ILE A 41 10.72 1.86 -25.37
CA ILE A 41 11.11 2.68 -26.52
C ILE A 41 12.03 1.83 -27.39
N ILE A 42 11.62 1.64 -28.65
CA ILE A 42 12.45 0.96 -29.64
C ILE A 42 13.34 2.00 -30.34
N LEU A 43 14.64 1.73 -30.37
CA LEU A 43 15.65 2.54 -31.05
C LEU A 43 16.13 1.82 -32.32
N ASP A 44 15.59 2.22 -33.47
CA ASP A 44 15.81 1.52 -34.76
C ASP A 44 17.13 1.90 -35.46
N GLN A 45 17.83 2.93 -34.98
CA GLN A 45 19.03 3.49 -35.62
C GLN A 45 20.35 3.03 -34.98
N ILE A 46 20.41 1.80 -34.45
CA ILE A 46 21.61 1.25 -33.83
C ILE A 46 22.18 0.15 -34.74
N SER A 47 23.45 0.26 -35.11
CA SER A 47 24.14 -0.80 -35.84
C SER A 47 24.38 -2.02 -34.93
N ILE A 48 24.27 -3.22 -35.49
CA ILE A 48 24.52 -4.50 -34.80
C ILE A 48 25.91 -4.52 -34.12
N ASP A 49 26.92 -3.95 -34.77
CA ASP A 49 28.31 -3.92 -34.28
C ASP A 49 28.49 -3.02 -33.05
N SER A 50 27.60 -2.05 -32.89
CA SER A 50 27.65 -1.07 -31.79
C SER A 50 26.78 -1.45 -30.59
N VAL A 51 25.95 -2.49 -30.72
CA VAL A 51 24.99 -2.95 -29.68
C VAL A 51 25.69 -3.18 -28.35
N GLN A 52 26.80 -3.93 -28.37
CA GLN A 52 27.53 -4.25 -27.16
C GLN A 52 28.04 -3.00 -26.44
N SER A 53 28.58 -2.04 -27.18
CA SER A 53 29.09 -0.78 -26.63
C SER A 53 27.97 0.08 -26.03
N TYR A 54 26.80 0.14 -26.68
CA TYR A 54 25.63 0.88 -26.18
C TYR A 54 24.98 0.25 -24.96
N ILE A 55 25.01 -1.08 -24.86
CA ILE A 55 24.59 -1.81 -23.66
C ILE A 55 25.57 -1.56 -22.51
N GLN A 56 26.89 -1.57 -22.79
CA GLN A 56 27.91 -1.32 -21.77
C GLN A 56 27.85 0.11 -21.21
N SER A 57 27.61 1.10 -22.08
CA SER A 57 27.47 2.51 -21.72
C SER A 57 26.11 2.89 -21.12
N GLU A 58 25.21 1.92 -20.93
CA GLU A 58 23.85 2.11 -20.37
C GLU A 58 22.97 3.07 -21.19
N TYR A 59 23.32 3.28 -22.46
CA TYR A 59 22.47 3.98 -23.41
C TYR A 59 21.30 3.10 -23.88
N LEU A 60 21.55 1.78 -23.96
CA LEU A 60 20.58 0.75 -24.34
C LEU A 60 20.42 -0.27 -23.20
N ASP A 61 19.19 -0.63 -22.87
CA ASP A 61 18.91 -1.59 -21.79
C ASP A 61 18.97 -3.04 -22.30
N ALA A 62 18.49 -3.30 -23.53
CA ALA A 62 18.59 -4.60 -24.19
C ALA A 62 18.59 -4.50 -25.72
N ALA A 63 19.13 -5.51 -26.39
CA ALA A 63 18.95 -5.74 -27.82
C ALA A 63 18.30 -7.09 -28.07
N ILE A 64 17.26 -7.09 -28.90
CA ILE A 64 16.53 -8.29 -29.32
C ILE A 64 16.87 -8.54 -30.78
N GLN A 65 17.38 -9.73 -31.08
CA GLN A 65 17.73 -10.15 -32.43
C GLN A 65 16.93 -11.38 -32.83
N ILE A 66 16.22 -11.26 -33.95
CA ILE A 66 15.44 -12.32 -34.56
C ILE A 66 16.21 -12.91 -35.75
N ASP A 67 16.38 -14.23 -35.76
CA ASP A 67 17.01 -14.92 -36.89
C ASP A 67 16.12 -14.87 -38.14
N ALA A 68 16.75 -14.82 -39.33
CA ALA A 68 16.05 -14.76 -40.61
C ALA A 68 15.09 -15.94 -40.86
N ASN A 69 15.37 -17.09 -40.22
CA ASN A 69 14.55 -18.30 -40.33
C ASN A 69 13.37 -18.34 -39.36
N TYR A 70 13.09 -17.27 -38.60
CA TYR A 70 12.04 -17.22 -37.58
C TYR A 70 10.69 -17.71 -38.12
N GLN A 71 10.18 -17.05 -39.16
CA GLN A 71 8.85 -17.34 -39.71
C GLN A 71 8.75 -18.79 -40.22
N SER A 72 9.75 -19.22 -40.99
CA SER A 72 9.81 -20.57 -41.54
C SER A 72 9.86 -21.64 -40.45
N ASN A 73 10.62 -21.41 -39.38
CA ASN A 73 10.69 -22.34 -38.25
C ASN A 73 9.35 -22.43 -37.51
N ILE A 74 8.67 -21.31 -37.27
CA ILE A 74 7.35 -21.31 -36.62
C ILE A 74 6.31 -22.07 -37.46
N GLU A 75 6.25 -21.81 -38.77
CA GLU A 75 5.35 -22.47 -39.72
C GLU A 75 5.61 -23.98 -39.84
N ASN A 76 6.86 -24.41 -39.73
CA ASN A 76 7.25 -25.83 -39.78
C ASN A 76 7.16 -26.56 -38.43
N ASN A 77 6.52 -25.97 -37.42
CA ASN A 77 6.44 -26.50 -36.05
C ASN A 77 7.80 -26.57 -35.30
N GLY A 78 8.83 -25.92 -35.82
CA GLY A 78 10.14 -25.80 -35.18
C GLY A 78 10.18 -24.74 -34.08
N GLN A 79 11.37 -24.55 -33.52
CA GLN A 79 11.69 -23.48 -32.58
C GLN A 79 12.42 -22.37 -33.32
N ALA A 80 11.93 -21.13 -33.20
CA ALA A 80 12.65 -19.97 -33.70
C ALA A 80 13.68 -19.51 -32.69
N LYS A 81 14.84 -19.05 -33.17
CA LYS A 81 15.92 -18.56 -32.32
C LYS A 81 15.76 -17.04 -32.15
N ILE A 82 15.67 -16.63 -30.89
CA ILE A 82 15.62 -15.23 -30.47
C ILE A 82 16.80 -15.01 -29.52
N GLN A 83 17.66 -14.05 -29.83
CA GLN A 83 18.80 -13.69 -28.99
C GLN A 83 18.53 -12.35 -28.30
N VAL A 84 18.57 -12.34 -26.97
CA VAL A 84 18.45 -11.11 -26.17
C VAL A 84 19.79 -10.81 -25.53
N GLN A 85 20.41 -9.70 -25.92
CA GLN A 85 21.65 -9.20 -25.34
C GLN A 85 21.33 -8.11 -24.30
N TYR A 86 21.96 -8.19 -23.13
CA TYR A 86 21.74 -7.25 -22.04
C TYR A 86 22.92 -7.21 -21.06
N LYS A 87 22.97 -6.18 -20.20
CA LYS A 87 23.94 -6.04 -19.11
C LYS A 87 23.37 -6.66 -17.82
N GLY A 88 24.04 -7.66 -17.26
CA GLY A 88 23.61 -8.34 -16.04
C GLY A 88 23.88 -7.54 -14.76
N THR A 89 23.09 -6.49 -14.52
CA THR A 89 23.10 -5.67 -13.29
C THR A 89 21.71 -5.66 -12.62
N ASP A 90 21.63 -5.29 -11.34
CA ASP A 90 20.35 -5.23 -10.58
C ASP A 90 19.26 -4.37 -11.26
N SER A 91 19.67 -3.38 -12.07
CA SER A 91 18.79 -2.53 -12.89
C SER A 91 18.07 -3.26 -14.04
N PHE A 92 18.51 -4.46 -14.43
CA PHE A 92 17.97 -5.20 -15.57
C PHE A 92 16.81 -6.14 -15.21
N GLY A 93 16.58 -6.44 -13.93
CA GLY A 93 15.51 -7.37 -13.51
C GLY A 93 14.14 -6.99 -14.09
N THR A 94 13.78 -5.70 -13.98
CA THR A 94 12.48 -5.19 -14.48
C THR A 94 12.37 -5.19 -16.00
N ALA A 95 13.46 -4.98 -16.73
CA ALA A 95 13.48 -5.01 -18.20
C ALA A 95 13.33 -6.44 -18.74
N LYS A 96 14.06 -7.38 -18.13
CA LYS A 96 13.96 -8.80 -18.43
C LYS A 96 12.54 -9.34 -18.26
N ASP A 97 11.90 -8.99 -17.14
CA ASP A 97 10.55 -9.48 -16.82
C ASP A 97 9.51 -8.99 -17.83
N ARG A 98 9.63 -7.73 -18.29
CA ARG A 98 8.76 -7.18 -19.35
C ARG A 98 8.97 -7.86 -20.70
N ILE A 99 10.23 -8.04 -21.11
CA ILE A 99 10.56 -8.74 -22.35
C ILE A 99 10.03 -10.17 -22.31
N ASN A 100 10.27 -10.90 -21.22
CA ASN A 100 9.78 -12.27 -21.04
C ASN A 100 8.26 -12.34 -21.06
N THR A 101 7.55 -11.40 -20.43
CA THR A 101 6.08 -11.40 -20.42
C THR A 101 5.50 -11.36 -21.84
N VAL A 102 6.12 -10.57 -22.72
CA VAL A 102 5.69 -10.42 -24.11
C VAL A 102 6.04 -11.65 -24.93
N LEU A 103 7.26 -12.17 -24.79
CA LEU A 103 7.67 -13.42 -25.42
C LEU A 103 6.78 -14.60 -25.00
N ASP A 104 6.48 -14.74 -23.70
CA ASP A 104 5.61 -15.78 -23.16
C ASP A 104 4.18 -15.69 -23.70
N GLN A 105 3.66 -14.47 -23.85
CA GLN A 105 2.33 -14.27 -24.42
C GLN A 105 2.28 -14.64 -25.90
N PHE A 106 3.31 -14.26 -26.66
CA PHE A 106 3.45 -14.64 -28.07
C PHE A 106 3.64 -16.14 -28.25
N GLU A 107 4.50 -16.75 -27.44
CA GLU A 107 4.74 -18.19 -27.44
C GLU A 107 3.43 -18.95 -27.20
N LYS A 108 2.62 -18.54 -26.21
CA LYS A 108 1.31 -19.15 -25.96
C LYS A 108 0.39 -19.08 -27.19
N ASN A 109 0.36 -17.96 -27.90
CA ASN A 109 -0.45 -17.82 -29.11
C ASN A 109 0.04 -18.75 -30.23
N ILE A 110 1.36 -18.83 -30.44
CA ILE A 110 1.99 -19.74 -31.40
C ILE A 110 1.67 -21.19 -31.04
N ILE A 111 1.78 -21.58 -29.77
CA ILE A 111 1.45 -22.92 -29.28
C ILE A 111 -0.02 -23.23 -29.56
N ILE A 112 -0.96 -22.32 -29.23
CA ILE A 112 -2.39 -22.52 -29.49
C ILE A 112 -2.67 -22.71 -30.99
N ALA A 113 -2.11 -21.86 -31.85
CA ALA A 113 -2.26 -21.95 -33.30
C ALA A 113 -1.70 -23.28 -33.84
N ARG A 114 -0.53 -23.69 -33.33
CA ARG A 114 0.12 -24.96 -33.64
C ARG A 114 -0.74 -26.16 -33.25
N MET A 115 -1.27 -26.16 -32.03
CA MET A 115 -2.13 -27.23 -31.53
C MET A 115 -3.41 -27.34 -32.36
N ASN A 116 -4.04 -26.22 -32.73
CA ASN A 116 -5.22 -26.21 -33.59
C ASN A 116 -4.93 -26.80 -34.98
N ARG A 117 -3.82 -26.39 -35.61
CA ARG A 117 -3.41 -26.91 -36.92
C ARG A 117 -3.11 -28.42 -36.89
N LEU A 118 -2.50 -28.90 -35.81
CA LEU A 118 -2.20 -30.31 -35.59
C LEU A 118 -3.38 -31.11 -34.99
N LYS A 119 -4.54 -30.48 -34.77
CA LYS A 119 -5.73 -31.07 -34.15
C LYS A 119 -5.46 -31.69 -32.76
N LEU A 120 -4.53 -31.10 -32.00
CA LEU A 120 -4.20 -31.50 -30.63
C LEU A 120 -5.04 -30.72 -29.62
N LYS A 121 -5.51 -31.40 -28.56
CA LYS A 121 -6.22 -30.74 -27.47
C LYS A 121 -5.22 -30.08 -26.50
N PRO A 122 -5.50 -28.86 -25.98
CA PRO A 122 -4.67 -28.18 -24.97
C PRO A 122 -4.24 -29.06 -23.78
N ASP A 123 -5.12 -29.96 -23.36
CA ASP A 123 -4.94 -30.88 -22.23
C ASP A 123 -3.80 -31.89 -22.42
N VAL A 124 -3.34 -32.11 -23.66
CA VAL A 124 -2.20 -32.99 -23.94
C VAL A 124 -0.89 -32.42 -23.35
N VAL A 125 -0.77 -31.10 -23.28
CA VAL A 125 0.43 -30.41 -22.78
C VAL A 125 0.20 -29.81 -21.39
N LYS A 126 -1.02 -29.32 -21.12
CA LYS A 126 -1.39 -28.76 -19.81
C LYS A 126 -1.88 -29.86 -18.86
N ALA A 127 -0.95 -30.48 -18.15
CA ALA A 127 -1.22 -31.61 -17.26
C ALA A 127 -2.01 -31.25 -15.98
N PHE A 128 -1.97 -29.99 -15.54
CA PHE A 128 -2.64 -29.54 -14.32
C PHE A 128 -3.74 -28.51 -14.62
N ASN A 129 -4.91 -28.74 -14.05
CA ASN A 129 -5.96 -27.74 -13.92
C ASN A 129 -6.06 -27.34 -12.44
N ILE A 130 -5.29 -26.33 -12.04
CA ILE A 130 -5.22 -25.90 -10.64
C ILE A 130 -6.41 -24.99 -10.34
N GLN A 131 -7.21 -25.36 -9.35
CA GLN A 131 -8.31 -24.55 -8.84
C GLN A 131 -7.98 -24.06 -7.43
N PHE A 132 -7.99 -22.74 -7.24
CA PHE A 132 -7.82 -22.13 -5.93
C PHE A 132 -9.19 -21.89 -5.32
N ASN A 133 -9.46 -22.53 -4.19
CA ASN A 133 -10.68 -22.30 -3.40
C ASN A 133 -10.34 -21.44 -2.18
N ASP A 134 -10.83 -20.20 -2.18
CA ASP A 134 -10.61 -19.27 -1.07
C ASP A 134 -11.63 -19.53 0.05
N VAL A 135 -11.14 -20.08 1.17
CA VAL A 135 -11.93 -20.43 2.35
C VAL A 135 -11.99 -19.33 3.40
N ALA A 136 -11.38 -18.16 3.15
CA ALA A 136 -11.36 -17.07 4.12
C ALA A 136 -12.77 -16.48 4.30
N SER A 137 -13.16 -16.31 5.55
CA SER A 137 -14.43 -15.69 5.93
C SER A 137 -14.48 -14.23 5.48
N LYS A 138 -15.70 -13.68 5.34
CA LYS A 138 -15.88 -12.27 4.99
C LYS A 138 -15.26 -11.34 6.05
N GLN A 139 -15.34 -11.72 7.32
CA GLN A 139 -14.78 -10.99 8.45
C GLN A 139 -13.24 -11.01 8.44
N GLU A 140 -12.60 -12.12 8.06
CA GLU A 140 -11.14 -12.18 7.91
C GLU A 140 -10.65 -11.31 6.75
N LYS A 141 -11.36 -11.35 5.61
CA LYS A 141 -11.03 -10.51 4.46
C LYS A 141 -11.17 -9.02 4.79
N PHE A 142 -12.26 -8.63 5.43
CA PHE A 142 -12.46 -7.25 5.88
C PHE A 142 -11.47 -6.86 6.98
N GLY A 143 -11.23 -7.74 7.95
CA GLY A 143 -10.24 -7.54 9.01
C GLY A 143 -8.83 -7.36 8.46
N LYS A 144 -8.46 -8.06 7.38
CA LYS A 144 -7.19 -7.86 6.67
C LYS A 144 -7.09 -6.47 6.03
N LEU A 145 -8.19 -5.95 5.48
CA LEU A 145 -8.22 -4.62 4.86
C LEU A 145 -8.28 -3.49 5.91
N ALA A 146 -9.17 -3.60 6.89
CA ALA A 146 -9.46 -2.55 7.87
C ALA A 146 -8.56 -2.61 9.12
N GLY A 147 -8.04 -3.79 9.47
CA GLY A 147 -7.28 -4.01 10.71
C GLY A 147 -5.97 -3.23 10.78
N GLY A 148 -5.38 -2.86 9.63
CA GLY A 148 -4.21 -1.98 9.58
C GLY A 148 -4.54 -0.51 9.86
N TRP A 149 -5.77 -0.06 9.57
CA TRP A 149 -6.17 1.36 9.69
C TRP A 149 -6.87 1.67 11.01
N LEU A 150 -7.70 0.75 11.52
CA LEU A 150 -8.49 0.94 12.74
C LEU A 150 -7.70 1.42 13.97
N PRO A 151 -6.49 0.90 14.28
CA PRO A 151 -5.70 1.38 15.42
C PRO A 151 -5.38 2.87 15.36
N TYR A 152 -5.10 3.39 14.16
CA TYR A 152 -4.79 4.82 13.97
C TYR A 152 -6.01 5.70 14.29
N VAL A 153 -7.22 5.25 13.95
CA VAL A 153 -8.46 5.97 14.27
C VAL A 153 -8.64 6.10 15.78
N PHE A 154 -8.42 5.02 16.53
CA PHE A 154 -8.54 5.04 17.98
C PHE A 154 -7.48 5.90 18.66
N ILE A 155 -6.26 5.92 18.12
CA ILE A 155 -5.20 6.85 18.54
C ILE A 155 -5.64 8.31 18.35
N LEU A 156 -6.20 8.63 17.17
CA LEU A 156 -6.68 9.98 16.88
C LEU A 156 -7.83 10.39 17.81
N PHE A 157 -8.80 9.51 18.07
CA PHE A 157 -9.89 9.81 19.00
C PHE A 157 -9.41 10.03 20.43
N GLY A 158 -8.47 9.22 20.92
CA GLY A 158 -7.86 9.41 22.23
C GLY A 158 -7.13 10.75 22.34
N PHE A 159 -6.35 11.11 21.32
CA PHE A 159 -5.66 12.39 21.25
C PHE A 159 -6.63 13.58 21.21
N MET A 160 -7.60 13.56 20.27
CA MET A 160 -8.58 14.64 20.11
C MET A 160 -9.43 14.84 21.35
N GLY A 161 -9.85 13.75 22.01
CA GLY A 161 -10.62 13.82 23.24
C GLY A 161 -9.81 14.32 24.45
N ALA A 162 -8.51 14.07 24.48
CA ALA A 162 -7.62 14.55 25.55
C ALA A 162 -7.16 16.01 25.36
N MET A 163 -7.10 16.50 24.12
CA MET A 163 -6.48 17.78 23.76
C MET A 163 -7.06 18.98 24.52
N TYR A 164 -8.34 19.30 24.32
CA TYR A 164 -8.92 20.50 24.92
C TYR A 164 -8.99 20.46 26.46
N PRO A 165 -9.39 19.34 27.10
CA PRO A 165 -9.33 19.24 28.55
C PRO A 165 -7.91 19.44 29.12
N ALA A 166 -6.89 18.90 28.46
CA ALA A 166 -5.51 19.08 28.90
C ALA A 166 -5.02 20.53 28.77
N LEU A 167 -5.40 21.22 27.69
CA LEU A 167 -5.06 22.62 27.47
C LEU A 167 -5.72 23.52 28.53
N ASP A 168 -7.02 23.34 28.79
CA ASP A 168 -7.75 24.16 29.76
C ASP A 168 -7.26 23.92 31.21
N LEU A 169 -7.08 22.65 31.61
CA LEU A 169 -6.62 22.30 32.96
C LEU A 169 -5.13 22.54 33.20
N GLY A 170 -4.30 22.67 32.17
CA GLY A 170 -2.87 22.94 32.30
C GLY A 170 -2.55 24.42 32.17
N SER A 171 -2.32 24.88 30.94
CA SER A 171 -1.98 26.26 30.64
C SER A 171 -3.14 27.23 30.86
N GLY A 172 -4.39 26.80 30.66
CA GLY A 172 -5.57 27.64 30.88
C GLY A 172 -5.70 28.11 32.33
N GLU A 173 -5.57 27.20 33.31
CA GLU A 173 -5.55 27.56 34.73
C GLU A 173 -4.33 28.41 35.12
N LYS A 174 -3.17 28.17 34.49
CA LYS A 174 -1.96 28.95 34.70
C LYS A 174 -2.11 30.38 34.18
N GLU A 175 -2.70 30.57 33.01
CA GLU A 175 -3.00 31.87 32.40
C GLU A 175 -3.99 32.67 33.25
N ARG A 176 -4.97 31.99 33.87
CA ARG A 176 -5.98 32.60 34.74
C ARG A 176 -5.47 32.87 36.17
N GLY A 177 -4.27 32.43 36.54
CA GLY A 177 -3.72 32.54 37.89
C GLY A 177 -4.45 31.69 38.94
N THR A 178 -5.21 30.68 38.51
CA THR A 178 -5.95 29.79 39.41
C THR A 178 -5.10 28.62 39.90
N LEU A 179 -3.97 28.35 39.24
CA LEU A 179 -3.03 27.29 39.63
C LEU A 179 -2.44 27.54 41.03
N GLU A 180 -2.05 28.77 41.33
CA GLU A 180 -1.47 29.19 42.61
C GLU A 180 -2.48 29.05 43.75
N THR A 181 -3.75 29.30 43.46
CA THR A 181 -4.85 29.14 44.41
C THR A 181 -5.08 27.67 44.74
N ILE A 182 -5.08 26.80 43.72
CA ILE A 182 -5.20 25.34 43.90
C ILE A 182 -4.02 24.78 44.70
N LEU A 183 -2.80 25.27 44.44
CA LEU A 183 -1.59 24.85 45.15
C LEU A 183 -1.49 25.40 46.58
N SER A 184 -2.29 26.43 46.92
CA SER A 184 -2.41 26.96 48.29
C SER A 184 -3.52 26.28 49.09
N SER A 185 -4.32 25.42 48.46
CA SER A 185 -5.33 24.59 49.12
C SER A 185 -4.67 23.47 49.95
N PRO A 186 -5.40 22.83 50.88
CA PRO A 186 -4.85 21.72 51.68
C PRO A 186 -4.65 20.42 50.88
N ALA A 187 -4.89 20.41 49.56
CA ALA A 187 -4.67 19.25 48.70
C ALA A 187 -3.17 19.05 48.40
N SER A 188 -2.72 17.79 48.31
CA SER A 188 -1.34 17.52 47.92
C SER A 188 -1.12 17.78 46.42
N ARG A 189 0.13 18.02 46.02
CA ARG A 189 0.47 18.21 44.59
C ARG A 189 0.12 16.99 43.75
N LEU A 190 0.22 15.79 44.31
CA LEU A 190 -0.17 14.57 43.61
C LEU A 190 -1.68 14.49 43.40
N ASP A 191 -2.49 14.89 44.39
CA ASP A 191 -3.95 14.89 44.25
C ASP A 191 -4.40 15.81 43.10
N VAL A 192 -3.76 16.98 42.97
CA VAL A 192 -4.03 17.92 41.87
C VAL A 192 -3.68 17.31 40.53
N VAL A 193 -2.50 16.71 40.40
CA VAL A 193 -2.03 16.11 39.12
C VAL A 193 -2.88 14.90 38.74
N VAL A 194 -3.15 13.99 39.67
CA VAL A 194 -3.97 12.78 39.43
C VAL A 194 -5.40 13.17 39.12
N GLY A 195 -5.98 14.14 39.83
CA GLY A 195 -7.33 14.65 39.55
C GLY A 195 -7.44 15.18 38.13
N LYS A 196 -6.51 16.05 37.70
CA LYS A 196 -6.46 16.56 36.32
C LYS A 196 -6.29 15.45 35.30
N PHE A 197 -5.36 14.53 35.55
CA PHE A 197 -5.13 13.38 34.69
C PHE A 197 -6.39 12.53 34.48
N LEU A 198 -7.12 12.20 35.56
CA LEU A 198 -8.34 11.39 35.49
C LEU A 198 -9.47 12.11 34.74
N VAL A 199 -9.60 13.43 34.88
CA VAL A 199 -10.58 14.21 34.12
C VAL A 199 -10.27 14.15 32.62
N ILE A 200 -9.01 14.38 32.24
CA ILE A 200 -8.58 14.34 30.83
C ILE A 200 -8.74 12.93 30.26
N MET A 201 -8.34 11.91 31.00
CA MET A 201 -8.45 10.51 30.57
C MET A 201 -9.90 10.08 30.40
N SER A 202 -10.79 10.48 31.31
CA SER A 202 -12.22 10.20 31.22
C SER A 202 -12.86 10.90 30.03
N ALA A 203 -12.49 12.17 29.78
CA ALA A 203 -12.93 12.91 28.60
C ALA A 203 -12.47 12.21 27.30
N ALA A 204 -11.20 11.83 27.22
CA ALA A 204 -10.64 11.12 26.06
C ALA A 204 -11.33 9.77 25.81
N PHE A 205 -11.56 8.99 26.87
CA PHE A 205 -12.24 7.70 26.79
C PHE A 205 -13.70 7.86 26.34
N LEU A 206 -14.42 8.83 26.90
CA LEU A 206 -15.81 9.11 26.54
C LEU A 206 -15.92 9.63 25.10
N THR A 207 -15.02 10.51 24.66
CA THR A 207 -14.97 10.97 23.27
C THR A 207 -14.76 9.81 22.31
N ALA A 208 -13.84 8.90 22.60
CA ALA A 208 -13.62 7.72 21.76
C ALA A 208 -14.83 6.79 21.71
N LEU A 209 -15.53 6.60 22.83
CA LEU A 209 -16.76 5.82 22.90
C LEU A 209 -17.87 6.45 22.03
N LEU A 210 -18.08 7.76 22.17
CA LEU A 210 -19.06 8.51 21.39
C LEU A 210 -18.71 8.55 19.90
N ALA A 211 -17.42 8.67 19.55
CA ALA A 211 -16.97 8.66 18.16
C ALA A 211 -17.18 7.28 17.52
N LEU A 212 -16.89 6.19 18.23
CA LEU A 212 -17.18 4.84 17.78
C LEU A 212 -18.68 4.63 17.58
N GLY A 213 -19.50 5.01 18.57
CA GLY A 213 -20.96 4.94 18.47
C GLY A 213 -21.51 5.79 17.31
N GLY A 214 -20.96 6.99 17.11
CA GLY A 214 -21.31 7.89 16.02
C GLY A 214 -20.96 7.33 14.64
N ILE A 215 -19.82 6.66 14.49
CA ILE A 215 -19.47 5.96 13.25
C ILE A 215 -20.46 4.83 12.97
N LEU A 216 -20.73 3.98 13.97
CA LEU A 216 -21.64 2.84 13.80
C LEU A 216 -23.06 3.30 13.44
N PHE A 217 -23.57 4.31 14.14
CA PHE A 217 -24.86 4.90 13.83
C PHE A 217 -24.87 5.62 12.48
N GLY A 218 -23.81 6.37 12.17
CA GLY A 218 -23.68 7.11 10.91
C GLY A 218 -23.67 6.19 9.69
N ILE A 219 -22.94 5.07 9.75
CA ILE A 219 -22.92 4.05 8.69
C ILE A 219 -24.32 3.49 8.43
N GLN A 220 -25.13 3.28 9.46
CA GLN A 220 -26.50 2.76 9.31
C GLN A 220 -27.44 3.74 8.59
N GLN A 221 -27.11 5.04 8.53
CA GLN A 221 -27.93 6.06 7.89
C GLN A 221 -27.56 6.33 6.42
N ILE A 222 -26.45 5.76 5.93
CA ILE A 222 -26.00 5.97 4.55
C ILE A 222 -26.71 4.95 3.65
N SER A 223 -27.71 5.41 2.90
CA SER A 223 -28.54 4.58 2.00
C SER A 223 -27.78 3.98 0.80
N GLU A 224 -26.62 4.55 0.46
CA GLU A 224 -25.76 4.09 -0.63
C GLU A 224 -24.95 2.84 -0.27
N ILE A 225 -24.89 2.47 1.02
CA ILE A 225 -24.13 1.31 1.47
C ILE A 225 -24.91 0.02 1.19
N PRO A 226 -24.32 -0.98 0.51
CA PRO A 226 -24.97 -2.25 0.25
C PRO A 226 -25.39 -2.96 1.55
N PRO A 227 -26.60 -3.56 1.63
CA PRO A 227 -27.08 -4.26 2.83
C PRO A 227 -26.12 -5.34 3.34
N ALA A 228 -25.52 -6.10 2.43
CA ALA A 228 -24.54 -7.15 2.77
C ALA A 228 -23.27 -6.61 3.45
N LEU A 229 -22.90 -5.34 3.22
CA LEU A 229 -21.79 -4.69 3.89
C LEU A 229 -22.21 -4.20 5.28
N LEU A 230 -23.44 -3.71 5.45
CA LEU A 230 -23.99 -3.34 6.75
C LEU A 230 -24.07 -4.54 7.70
N ASP A 231 -24.54 -5.68 7.20
CA ASP A 231 -24.62 -6.93 7.98
C ASP A 231 -23.23 -7.37 8.46
N LEU A 232 -22.23 -7.30 7.58
CA LEU A 232 -20.84 -7.62 7.92
C LEU A 232 -20.31 -6.68 9.03
N ILE A 233 -20.55 -5.37 8.91
CA ILE A 233 -20.12 -4.39 9.91
C ILE A 233 -20.81 -4.67 11.26
N ASN A 234 -22.10 -4.94 11.27
CA ASN A 234 -22.84 -5.26 12.49
C ASN A 234 -22.34 -6.56 13.15
N GLU A 235 -22.02 -7.60 12.36
CA GLU A 235 -21.42 -8.83 12.87
C GLU A 235 -20.00 -8.62 13.42
N MET A 236 -19.24 -7.68 12.87
CA MET A 236 -17.90 -7.36 13.35
C MET A 236 -17.93 -6.57 14.67
N PHE A 237 -18.80 -5.57 14.77
CA PHE A 237 -18.90 -4.66 15.92
C PHE A 237 -19.91 -5.14 16.96
N THR A 238 -19.76 -6.40 17.39
CA THR A 238 -20.50 -6.92 18.55
C THR A 238 -20.11 -6.19 19.83
N LEU A 239 -20.97 -6.26 20.85
CA LEU A 239 -20.69 -5.68 22.18
C LEU A 239 -19.35 -6.17 22.77
N LYS A 240 -18.99 -7.43 22.50
CA LYS A 240 -17.69 -8.00 22.88
C LYS A 240 -16.53 -7.30 22.17
N THR A 241 -16.64 -7.11 20.85
CA THR A 241 -15.61 -6.42 20.05
C THR A 241 -15.46 -4.97 20.51
N ILE A 242 -16.57 -4.28 20.77
CA ILE A 242 -16.57 -2.91 21.30
C ILE A 242 -15.86 -2.87 22.66
N GLY A 243 -16.16 -3.80 23.57
CA GLY A 243 -15.45 -3.88 24.86
C GLY A 243 -13.94 -4.09 24.71
N LEU A 244 -13.52 -4.94 23.77
CA LEU A 244 -12.10 -5.15 23.47
C LEU A 244 -11.43 -3.89 22.90
N ILE A 245 -12.09 -3.19 21.97
CA ILE A 245 -11.63 -1.91 21.44
C ILE A 245 -11.48 -0.89 22.56
N MET A 246 -12.49 -0.73 23.42
CA MET A 246 -12.44 0.23 24.52
C MET A 246 -11.36 -0.11 25.53
N THR A 247 -11.08 -1.40 25.77
CA THR A 247 -9.95 -1.84 26.60
C THR A 247 -8.61 -1.39 26.01
N LEU A 248 -8.48 -1.39 24.68
CA LEU A 248 -7.28 -0.90 23.99
C LEU A 248 -7.21 0.63 23.94
N VAL A 249 -8.35 1.32 23.88
CA VAL A 249 -8.43 2.79 23.96
C VAL A 249 -7.98 3.29 25.33
N LEU A 250 -8.29 2.57 26.41
CA LEU A 250 -7.97 2.97 27.79
C LEU A 250 -6.48 3.37 28.00
N PRO A 251 -5.47 2.53 27.67
CA PRO A 251 -4.07 2.91 27.79
C PRO A 251 -3.65 4.03 26.84
N VAL A 252 -4.28 4.12 25.66
CA VAL A 252 -4.01 5.21 24.70
C VAL A 252 -4.51 6.55 25.24
N SER A 253 -5.71 6.57 25.81
CA SER A 253 -6.26 7.73 26.52
C SER A 253 -5.34 8.15 27.66
N ALA A 254 -4.91 7.21 28.51
CA ALA A 254 -3.97 7.48 29.59
C ALA A 254 -2.65 8.08 29.08
N PHE A 255 -2.07 7.51 28.02
CA PHE A 255 -0.84 8.01 27.42
C PHE A 255 -0.99 9.48 26.95
N PHE A 256 -2.03 9.78 26.17
CA PHE A 256 -2.23 11.13 25.67
C PHE A 256 -2.61 12.12 26.78
N SER A 257 -3.38 11.70 27.78
CA SER A 257 -3.70 12.55 28.94
C SER A 257 -2.45 12.97 29.69
N ALA A 258 -1.52 12.05 29.96
CA ALA A 258 -0.27 12.36 30.64
C ALA A 258 0.63 13.26 29.79
N LEU A 259 0.80 12.93 28.50
CA LEU A 259 1.63 13.67 27.57
C LEU A 259 1.14 15.12 27.41
N LEU A 260 -0.15 15.30 27.13
CA LEU A 260 -0.74 16.61 26.86
C LEU A 260 -0.82 17.47 28.12
N LEU A 261 -1.12 16.88 29.28
CA LEU A 261 -1.06 17.60 30.55
C LEU A 261 0.36 18.13 30.83
N GLY A 262 1.38 17.31 30.57
CA GLY A 262 2.78 17.71 30.72
C GLY A 262 3.17 18.88 29.80
N LEU A 263 2.83 18.79 28.51
CA LEU A 263 3.08 19.86 27.53
C LEU A 263 2.31 21.14 27.88
N SER A 264 1.06 21.00 28.31
CA SER A 264 0.18 22.11 28.67
C SER A 264 0.69 22.88 29.89
N ILE A 265 1.19 22.20 30.94
CA ILE A 265 1.77 22.86 32.12
C ILE A 265 3.03 23.67 31.77
N TYR A 266 3.82 23.20 30.80
CA TYR A 266 5.04 23.87 30.36
C TYR A 266 4.76 25.23 29.69
N ALA A 267 3.73 25.28 28.85
CA ALA A 267 3.31 26.49 28.14
C ALA A 267 2.91 27.63 29.08
N ARG A 268 3.00 28.89 28.62
CA ARG A 268 2.60 30.08 29.40
C ARG A 268 1.15 30.50 29.16
N SER A 269 0.57 30.12 28.03
CA SER A 269 -0.82 30.44 27.67
C SER A 269 -1.51 29.28 26.98
N PHE A 270 -2.84 29.31 26.92
CA PHE A 270 -3.65 28.35 26.20
C PHE A 270 -3.25 28.27 24.72
N LYS A 271 -3.03 29.42 24.09
CA LYS A 271 -2.64 29.52 22.67
C LYS A 271 -1.25 28.92 22.41
N GLU A 272 -0.30 29.16 23.30
CA GLU A 272 1.04 28.57 23.20
C GLU A 272 0.98 27.04 23.37
N ALA A 273 0.22 26.55 24.34
CA ALA A 273 0.02 25.11 24.53
C ALA A 273 -0.63 24.46 23.30
N GLN A 274 -1.64 25.10 22.71
CA GLN A 274 -2.26 24.65 21.47
C GLN A 274 -1.24 24.60 20.33
N SER A 275 -0.37 25.61 20.20
CA SER A 275 0.68 25.64 19.17
C SER A 275 1.79 24.60 19.35
N ILE A 276 2.05 24.14 20.59
CA ILE A 276 3.03 23.08 20.88
C ILE A 276 2.44 21.71 20.54
N VAL A 277 1.13 21.55 20.73
CA VAL A 277 0.41 20.28 20.53
C VAL A 277 -0.02 20.08 19.06
N ALA A 278 -0.27 21.17 18.33
CA ALA A 278 -0.62 21.17 16.90
C ALA A 278 0.59 20.87 16.01
#